data_AF-A0A2V9G379-F1
#
_entry.id   AF-A0A2V9G379-F1
#
_cell.length_a   1.000
_cell.length_b   1.000
_cell.length_c   1.000
_cell.angle_alpha   90.00
_cell.angle_beta   90.00
_cell.angle_gamma   90.00
#
_symmetry.space_group_name_H-M   'P 1'
#
loop_
_entity.id
_entity.type
_entity.pdbx_description
1 polymer ?
#
loop_
_entity_poly.entity_id
_entity_poly.type
_entity_poly.pdbx_seq_one_letter_code
_entity_poly.pdbx_strand_id
1 'polypeptide(L)'
;MKLRFSGAVLLLILSILPVPPELGSMVATGIENPTCELVGPGIYRIDFQASPAAGPVEVFASSRPDLIDSPKPLLTIRKTPAEVSVLGHTGRIYFHLKPTSGATRVVSIRRLPLEGAKNFRDLGGYRTSDGHYVRWGQAYRSNHLVNLTAKDSEYLGSLGIRLVCDVRSDGERARAPDHWTGNAPEFFAVPIGSNLFTAPTADDLKRRVATINSGTKDSVRAYDYAIEYAGQYAKILKRIAAGDLPVVEHCTAG
;
A
#
# COMPACT_ATOMS: atom_id res chain seq x y z
N MET A 1 25.80 9.53 -34.55
CA MET A 1 24.90 10.17 -33.59
C MET A 1 24.48 9.10 -32.58
N LYS A 2 25.06 9.13 -31.36
CA LYS A 2 24.82 8.15 -30.29
C LYS A 2 23.61 8.62 -29.46
N LEU A 3 22.54 7.84 -29.39
CA LEU A 3 21.54 7.97 -28.31
C LEU A 3 21.77 6.84 -27.31
N ARG A 4 22.09 7.22 -26.07
CA ARG A 4 22.08 6.36 -24.89
C ARG A 4 20.70 6.44 -24.26
N PHE A 5 19.99 5.31 -24.15
CA PHE A 5 18.86 5.16 -23.24
C PHE A 5 19.32 4.35 -22.02
N SER A 6 19.30 4.99 -20.86
CA SER A 6 19.50 4.36 -19.55
C SER A 6 18.19 3.67 -19.17
N GLY A 7 18.11 2.35 -19.39
CA GLY A 7 16.98 1.53 -19.01
C GLY A 7 17.10 1.03 -17.57
N ALA A 8 16.22 1.48 -16.70
CA ALA A 8 15.95 0.88 -15.40
C ALA A 8 14.44 0.76 -15.23
N VAL A 9 13.85 -0.28 -15.80
CA VAL A 9 12.50 -0.80 -15.48
C VAL A 9 12.52 -2.30 -15.78
N LEU A 10 12.65 -3.15 -14.76
CA LEU A 10 11.96 -4.44 -14.70
C LEU A 10 12.09 -5.02 -13.29
N LEU A 11 10.96 -5.14 -12.59
CA LEU A 11 10.87 -5.92 -11.35
C LEU A 11 9.60 -6.76 -11.44
N LEU A 12 9.71 -7.91 -12.10
CA LEU A 12 8.92 -9.11 -11.79
C LEU A 12 9.49 -10.35 -12.51
N ILE A 13 10.46 -11.03 -11.91
CA ILE A 13 10.73 -12.46 -12.14
C ILE A 13 11.22 -13.05 -10.81
N LEU A 14 10.54 -14.10 -10.33
CA LEU A 14 11.13 -15.23 -9.58
C LEU A 14 10.03 -16.30 -9.46
N SER A 15 10.08 -17.33 -10.28
CA SER A 15 10.84 -18.57 -10.03
C SER A 15 10.87 -19.33 -11.38
N ILE A 16 11.95 -19.91 -11.89
CA ILE A 16 12.86 -20.90 -11.31
C ILE A 16 14.20 -20.77 -12.05
N LEU A 17 15.27 -20.36 -11.36
CA LEU A 17 16.64 -20.63 -11.76
C LEU A 17 17.44 -20.94 -10.49
N PRO A 18 18.30 -21.98 -10.47
CA PRO A 18 19.13 -22.27 -9.31
C PRO A 18 20.15 -21.15 -9.14
N VAL A 19 20.03 -20.39 -8.05
CA VAL A 19 21.01 -19.37 -7.67
C VAL A 19 22.27 -20.10 -7.20
N PRO A 20 23.47 -19.80 -7.75
CA PRO A 20 24.70 -20.39 -7.25
C PRO A 20 24.92 -19.95 -5.79
N PRO A 21 25.42 -20.84 -4.91
CA PRO A 21 25.71 -20.47 -3.53
C PRO A 21 27.01 -19.67 -3.54
N GLU A 22 26.92 -18.33 -3.51
CA GLU A 22 27.93 -17.42 -2.93
C GLU A 22 27.60 -15.96 -3.24
N LEU A 23 26.76 -15.36 -2.40
CA LEU A 23 26.90 -13.98 -1.97
C LEU A 23 26.54 -13.99 -0.50
N GLY A 24 27.55 -13.74 0.34
CA GLY A 24 27.44 -13.85 1.79
C GLY A 24 26.18 -13.15 2.31
N SER A 25 25.49 -13.82 3.23
CA SER A 25 24.40 -13.21 3.98
C SER A 25 24.94 -11.99 4.72
N MET A 26 24.78 -10.81 4.12
CA MET A 26 24.73 -9.60 4.92
C MET A 26 23.49 -9.76 5.79
N VAL A 27 23.68 -10.26 7.01
CA VAL A 27 22.65 -10.25 8.04
C VAL A 27 22.16 -8.81 8.09
N ALA A 28 20.92 -8.59 7.65
CA ALA A 28 20.36 -7.26 7.60
C ALA A 28 20.43 -6.66 9.00
N THR A 29 21.28 -5.65 9.17
CA THR A 29 21.49 -4.99 10.46
C THR A 29 20.35 -4.03 10.70
N GLY A 30 19.74 -4.10 11.89
CA GLY A 30 18.67 -3.22 12.31
C GLY A 30 17.32 -3.94 12.42
N ILE A 31 16.30 -3.31 11.82
CA ILE A 31 14.88 -3.68 11.96
C ILE A 31 14.35 -4.20 10.62
N GLU A 32 13.71 -5.37 10.67
CA GLU A 32 13.08 -6.05 9.54
C GLU A 32 11.61 -6.36 9.82
N ASN A 33 10.83 -6.43 8.73
CA ASN A 33 9.41 -6.77 8.74
C ASN A 33 8.56 -6.04 9.79
N PRO A 34 8.65 -4.70 9.93
CA PRO A 34 7.86 -3.99 10.92
C PRO A 34 6.37 -4.00 10.57
N THR A 35 5.54 -4.24 11.58
CA THR A 35 4.08 -4.20 11.49
C THR A 35 3.49 -3.24 12.52
N CYS A 36 2.31 -2.72 12.22
CA CYS A 36 1.58 -1.84 13.10
C CYS A 36 0.08 -2.10 12.96
N GLU A 37 -0.60 -2.29 14.09
CA GLU A 37 -2.02 -2.56 14.17
C GLU A 37 -2.68 -1.61 15.18
N LEU A 38 -3.84 -1.06 14.83
CA LEU A 38 -4.67 -0.33 15.78
C LEU A 38 -5.43 -1.36 16.62
N VAL A 39 -5.13 -1.43 17.91
CA VAL A 39 -5.75 -2.39 18.85
C VAL A 39 -6.78 -1.74 19.77
N GLY A 40 -6.81 -0.41 19.81
CA GLY A 40 -7.82 0.39 20.51
C GLY A 40 -7.73 1.86 20.10
N PRO A 41 -8.64 2.73 20.59
CA PRO A 41 -8.61 4.16 20.30
C PRO A 41 -7.26 4.79 20.70
N GLY A 42 -6.45 5.16 19.71
CA GLY A 42 -5.11 5.71 19.93
C GLY A 42 -4.05 4.71 20.43
N ILE A 43 -4.37 3.40 20.49
CA ILE A 43 -3.46 2.36 20.95
C ILE A 43 -3.01 1.51 19.76
N TYR A 44 -1.71 1.47 19.54
CA TYR A 44 -1.08 0.80 18.42
C TYR A 44 -0.16 -0.30 18.93
N ARG A 45 -0.31 -1.50 18.38
CA ARG A 45 0.64 -2.60 18.58
C ARG A 45 1.67 -2.57 17.47
N ILE A 46 2.95 -2.51 17.84
CA ILE A 46 4.09 -2.53 16.93
C ILE A 46 4.85 -3.84 17.15
N ASP A 47 5.17 -4.53 16.05
CA ASP A 47 6.02 -5.72 16.05
C ASP A 47 7.07 -5.60 14.93
N PHE A 48 8.20 -6.26 15.10
CA PHE A 48 9.30 -6.30 14.14
C PHE A 48 10.34 -7.37 14.52
N GLN A 49 11.18 -7.73 13.56
CA GLN A 49 12.37 -8.52 13.79
C GLN A 49 13.57 -7.59 13.97
N ALA A 50 14.34 -7.77 15.05
CA ALA A 50 15.53 -6.97 15.33
C ALA A 50 16.78 -7.85 15.34
N SER A 51 17.80 -7.44 14.59
CA SER A 51 19.14 -8.03 14.71
C SER A 51 19.73 -7.72 16.10
N PRO A 52 20.68 -8.52 16.63
CA PRO A 52 21.33 -8.23 17.91
C PRO A 52 21.96 -6.82 17.98
N ALA A 53 22.51 -6.35 16.85
CA ALA A 53 23.12 -5.03 16.74
C ALA A 53 22.10 -3.87 16.75
N ALA A 54 20.81 -4.14 16.52
CA ALA A 54 19.79 -3.09 16.51
C ALA A 54 19.67 -2.39 17.87
N GLY A 55 20.02 -3.09 18.96
CA GLY A 55 19.92 -2.55 20.32
C GLY A 55 18.49 -2.16 20.70
N PRO A 56 18.31 -1.34 21.74
CA PRO A 56 17.03 -0.72 22.04
C PRO A 56 16.56 0.16 20.88
N VAL A 57 15.26 0.10 20.56
CA VAL A 57 14.64 0.84 19.46
C VAL A 57 13.82 1.99 20.02
N GLU A 58 14.21 3.23 19.72
CA GLU A 58 13.42 4.40 20.03
C GLU A 58 12.26 4.54 19.04
N VAL A 59 11.05 4.79 19.54
CA VAL A 59 9.85 4.95 18.70
C VAL A 59 9.39 6.39 18.74
N PHE A 60 9.40 7.06 17.59
CA PHE A 60 8.87 8.42 17.43
C PHE A 60 7.54 8.34 16.68
N ALA A 61 6.50 9.03 17.16
CA ALA A 61 5.31 9.25 16.35
C ALA A 61 5.51 10.44 15.44
N SER A 62 4.91 10.39 14.26
CA SER A 62 4.91 11.50 13.33
C SER A 62 3.63 11.62 12.51
N SER A 63 3.28 12.85 12.14
CA SER A 63 2.24 13.10 11.13
C SER A 63 2.73 12.80 9.71
N ARG A 64 4.04 12.60 9.51
CA ARG A 64 4.67 12.42 8.21
C ARG A 64 5.55 11.17 8.13
N PRO A 65 5.59 10.47 6.97
CA PRO A 65 6.44 9.30 6.80
C PRO A 65 7.91 9.65 6.51
N ASP A 66 8.20 10.86 6.05
CA ASP A 66 9.52 11.31 5.57
C ASP A 66 10.31 12.13 6.60
N LEU A 67 9.68 12.50 7.71
CA LEU A 67 10.26 13.35 8.75
C LEU A 67 9.80 12.90 10.13
N ILE A 68 10.66 13.01 11.14
CA ILE A 68 10.26 12.95 12.55
C ILE A 68 9.93 14.38 13.00
N ASP A 69 8.66 14.63 13.30
CA ASP A 69 8.15 15.92 13.79
C ASP A 69 7.91 15.92 15.32
N SER A 70 8.17 14.80 16.02
CA SER A 70 8.16 14.76 17.48
C SER A 70 9.55 15.06 18.07
N PRO A 71 9.65 15.85 19.15
CA PRO A 71 10.94 16.23 19.73
C PRO A 71 11.58 15.11 20.58
N LYS A 72 10.80 14.10 20.98
CA LYS A 72 11.23 13.00 21.83
C LYS A 72 10.56 11.69 21.39
N PRO A 73 11.17 10.53 21.69
CA PRO A 73 10.52 9.25 21.48
C PRO A 73 9.33 9.09 22.44
N LEU A 74 8.32 8.35 22.00
CA LEU A 74 7.20 7.92 22.82
C LEU A 74 7.61 6.85 23.83
N LEU A 75 8.45 5.91 23.39
CA LEU A 75 9.04 4.86 24.23
C LEU A 75 10.27 4.25 23.57
N THR A 76 10.95 3.38 24.32
CA THR A 76 12.05 2.57 23.83
C THR A 76 11.66 1.08 23.92
N ILE A 77 11.57 0.41 22.78
CA ILE A 77 11.26 -1.01 22.67
C ILE A 77 12.54 -1.82 22.86
N ARG A 78 12.52 -2.74 23.82
CA ARG A 78 13.58 -3.75 24.02
C ARG A 78 13.13 -5.16 23.63
N LYS A 79 11.81 -5.37 23.52
CA LYS A 79 11.17 -6.64 23.16
C LYS A 79 9.86 -6.34 22.45
N THR A 80 9.54 -7.11 21.41
CA THR A 80 8.29 -7.01 20.65
C THR A 80 7.38 -8.22 20.90
N PRO A 81 6.06 -8.11 20.65
CA PRO A 81 5.34 -6.88 20.30
C PRO A 81 5.28 -5.89 21.47
N ALA A 82 5.11 -4.61 21.17
CA ALA A 82 4.94 -3.55 22.16
C ALA A 82 3.77 -2.63 21.80
N GLU A 83 3.09 -2.10 22.81
CA GLU A 83 1.99 -1.16 22.63
C GLU A 83 2.47 0.28 22.82
N VAL A 84 2.02 1.15 21.92
CA VAL A 84 2.24 2.59 21.92
C VAL A 84 0.88 3.29 22.02
N SER A 85 0.78 4.25 22.93
CA SER A 85 -0.41 5.11 23.05
C SER A 85 -0.11 6.49 22.48
N VAL A 86 -0.96 6.95 21.57
CA VAL A 86 -0.96 8.29 20.98
C VAL A 86 -2.36 8.88 21.14
N LEU A 87 -2.62 9.43 22.32
CA LEU A 87 -3.93 9.99 22.66
C LEU A 87 -4.11 11.40 22.06
N GLY A 88 -5.32 11.69 21.58
CA GLY A 88 -5.70 13.02 21.11
C GLY A 88 -5.14 13.44 19.75
N HIS A 89 -4.37 12.57 19.08
CA HIS A 89 -3.88 12.86 17.73
C HIS A 89 -4.98 12.66 16.69
N THR A 90 -5.13 13.64 15.81
CA THR A 90 -6.06 13.60 14.68
C THR A 90 -5.34 13.26 13.40
N GLY A 91 -5.93 12.38 12.59
CA GLY A 91 -5.38 12.01 11.28
C GLY A 91 -4.42 10.82 11.34
N ARG A 92 -3.62 10.67 10.27
CA ARG A 92 -2.70 9.55 10.10
C ARG A 92 -1.45 9.71 10.97
N ILE A 93 -0.97 8.60 11.55
CA ILE A 93 0.27 8.53 12.32
C ILE A 93 1.22 7.55 11.67
N TYR A 94 2.49 7.93 11.62
CA TYR A 94 3.62 7.08 11.27
C TYR A 94 4.52 6.90 12.48
N PHE A 95 5.04 5.71 12.67
CA PHE A 95 6.01 5.40 13.71
C PHE A 95 7.38 5.22 13.09
N HIS A 96 8.32 6.08 13.48
CA HIS A 96 9.72 5.96 13.12
C HIS A 96 10.44 5.14 14.19
N LEU A 97 10.85 3.94 13.82
CA LEU A 97 11.58 2.98 14.63
C LEU A 97 13.08 3.21 14.41
N LYS A 98 13.72 3.86 15.37
CA LYS A 98 15.13 4.22 15.31
C LYS A 98 15.94 3.23 16.17
N PRO A 99 16.65 2.27 15.54
CA PRO A 99 17.54 1.38 16.28
C PRO A 99 18.82 2.13 16.71
N THR A 100 19.57 1.53 17.63
CA THR A 100 20.91 1.99 18.01
C THR A 100 21.91 1.88 16.85
N SER A 101 21.79 0.82 16.05
CA SER A 101 22.57 0.60 14.83
C SER A 101 21.67 0.12 13.70
N GLY A 102 21.95 0.59 12.48
CA GLY A 102 21.14 0.34 11.29
C GLY A 102 20.22 1.52 10.95
N ALA A 103 19.48 1.36 9.86
CA ALA A 103 18.61 2.41 9.34
C ALA A 103 17.27 2.47 10.07
N THR A 104 16.76 3.69 10.28
CA THR A 104 15.39 3.92 10.77
C THR A 104 14.38 3.24 9.85
N ARG A 105 13.34 2.64 10.43
CA ARG A 105 12.20 2.07 9.70
C ARG A 105 10.94 2.83 10.04
N VAL A 106 10.07 3.01 9.05
CA VAL A 106 8.77 3.65 9.24
C VAL A 106 7.69 2.59 9.14
N VAL A 107 6.75 2.63 10.06
CA VAL A 107 5.58 1.74 10.06
C VAL A 107 4.32 2.52 10.40
N SER A 108 3.18 2.12 9.85
CA SER A 108 1.87 2.67 10.16
C SER A 108 0.81 1.59 9.96
N ILE A 109 -0.42 1.88 10.37
CA ILE A 109 -1.54 1.01 10.08
C ILE A 109 -1.74 0.93 8.57
N ARG A 110 -1.80 -0.32 8.09
CA ARG A 110 -1.95 -0.58 6.65
C ARG A 110 -3.37 -0.33 6.18
N ARG A 111 -4.36 -0.87 6.90
CA ARG A 111 -5.78 -0.66 6.61
C ARG A 111 -6.24 0.63 7.29
N LEU A 112 -6.78 1.54 6.51
CA LEU A 112 -7.25 2.85 6.99
C LEU A 112 -8.60 2.68 7.71
N PRO A 113 -8.83 3.43 8.80
CA PRO A 113 -10.02 3.29 9.65
C PRO A 113 -11.21 4.06 9.05
N LEU A 114 -11.60 3.72 7.82
CA LEU A 114 -12.75 4.32 7.13
C LEU A 114 -14.05 3.62 7.52
N GLU A 115 -15.15 4.37 7.54
CA GLU A 115 -16.50 3.91 7.88
C GLU A 115 -17.17 3.24 6.66
N GLY A 116 -17.07 3.87 5.49
CA GLY A 116 -17.79 3.52 4.28
C GLY A 116 -17.01 2.67 3.29
N ALA A 117 -15.75 3.04 3.01
CA ALA A 117 -14.88 2.26 2.13
C ALA A 117 -14.22 1.09 2.88
N LYS A 118 -14.21 -0.08 2.24
CA LYS A 118 -13.57 -1.28 2.79
C LYS A 118 -12.25 -1.52 2.07
N ASN A 119 -11.37 -2.29 2.70
CA ASN A 119 -10.10 -2.67 2.08
C ASN A 119 -9.21 -1.49 1.62
N PHE A 120 -9.46 -0.26 2.10
CA PHE A 120 -8.61 0.89 1.79
C PHE A 120 -7.28 0.72 2.53
N ARG A 121 -6.20 0.54 1.78
CA ARG A 121 -4.88 0.20 2.31
C ARG A 121 -3.79 1.07 1.72
N ASP A 122 -2.86 1.47 2.56
CA ASP A 122 -1.57 2.02 2.13
C ASP A 122 -0.64 0.88 1.68
N LEU A 123 0.04 1.06 0.55
CA LEU A 123 0.98 0.10 -0.01
C LEU A 123 2.42 0.32 0.49
N GLY A 124 2.64 1.32 1.34
CA GLY A 124 3.92 1.58 1.98
C GLY A 124 4.46 0.41 2.80
N GLY A 125 5.77 0.41 3.03
CA GLY A 125 6.46 -0.54 3.90
C GLY A 125 6.68 -1.94 3.32
N TYR A 126 6.26 -2.23 2.09
CA TYR A 126 6.66 -3.46 1.42
C TYR A 126 8.14 -3.40 1.02
N ARG A 127 8.89 -4.46 1.31
CA ARG A 127 10.28 -4.61 0.88
C ARG A 127 10.32 -5.03 -0.58
N THR A 128 11.17 -4.37 -1.34
CA THR A 128 11.45 -4.64 -2.75
C THR A 128 12.58 -5.66 -2.88
N SER A 129 12.75 -6.27 -4.06
CA SER A 129 13.78 -7.31 -4.25
C SER A 129 15.21 -6.78 -4.17
N ASP A 130 15.41 -5.49 -4.45
CA ASP A 130 16.67 -4.76 -4.28
C ASP A 130 16.86 -4.21 -2.86
N GLY A 131 15.98 -4.56 -1.92
CA GLY A 131 16.13 -4.27 -0.49
C GLY A 131 15.65 -2.88 -0.06
N HIS A 132 15.09 -2.09 -0.96
CA HIS A 132 14.41 -0.84 -0.66
C HIS A 132 13.00 -1.08 -0.11
N TYR A 133 12.33 -0.03 0.37
CA TYR A 133 10.94 -0.13 0.83
C TYR A 133 10.05 0.83 0.05
N VAL A 134 8.82 0.38 -0.26
CA VAL A 134 7.78 1.25 -0.81
C VAL A 134 7.50 2.37 0.18
N ARG A 135 7.53 3.61 -0.30
CA ARG A 135 7.29 4.80 0.55
C ARG A 135 5.85 4.80 1.06
N TRP A 136 5.69 5.03 2.35
CA TRP A 136 4.39 5.20 2.98
C TRP A 136 3.70 6.48 2.51
N GLY A 137 2.37 6.44 2.45
CA GLY A 137 1.54 7.60 2.12
C GLY A 137 1.60 8.04 0.65
N GLN A 138 2.09 7.19 -0.26
CA GLN A 138 2.24 7.54 -1.68
C GLN A 138 1.27 6.76 -2.58
N ALA A 139 1.05 5.48 -2.32
CA ALA A 139 0.16 4.65 -3.12
C ALA A 139 -0.79 3.88 -2.21
N TYR A 140 -2.06 3.93 -2.57
CA TYR A 140 -3.14 3.26 -1.88
C TYR A 140 -3.90 2.36 -2.83
N ARG A 141 -4.55 1.34 -2.29
CA ARG A 141 -5.58 0.57 -2.98
C ARG A 141 -6.88 0.55 -2.21
N SER A 142 -7.99 0.38 -2.88
CA SER A 142 -9.30 0.25 -2.23
C SER A 142 -10.28 -0.57 -3.04
N ASN A 143 -11.39 -0.96 -2.41
CA ASN A 143 -12.59 -1.35 -3.14
C ASN A 143 -13.33 -0.09 -3.66
N HIS A 144 -14.55 -0.26 -4.16
CA HIS A 144 -15.33 0.86 -4.69
C HIS A 144 -15.56 1.96 -3.64
N LEU A 145 -15.58 3.22 -4.06
CA LEU A 145 -15.66 4.38 -3.16
C LEU A 145 -17.09 4.93 -3.00
N VAL A 146 -18.08 4.18 -3.49
CA VAL A 146 -19.53 4.51 -3.48
C VAL A 146 -20.07 4.84 -2.09
N ASN A 147 -19.51 4.24 -1.04
CA ASN A 147 -20.02 4.37 0.32
C ASN A 147 -19.22 5.37 1.18
N LEU A 148 -18.25 6.10 0.61
CA LEU A 148 -17.47 7.06 1.40
C LEU A 148 -18.40 8.05 2.13
N THR A 149 -18.23 8.15 3.44
CA THR A 149 -18.93 9.15 4.25
C THR A 149 -18.25 10.52 4.09
N ALA A 150 -18.89 11.58 4.59
CA ALA A 150 -18.25 12.91 4.64
C ALA A 150 -16.97 12.90 5.48
N LYS A 151 -16.96 12.14 6.59
CA LYS A 151 -15.81 11.96 7.46
C LYS A 151 -14.69 11.15 6.78
N ASP A 152 -15.06 10.14 5.99
CA ASP A 152 -14.07 9.42 5.19
C ASP A 152 -13.42 10.35 4.16
N SER A 153 -14.22 11.17 3.46
CA SER A 153 -13.72 12.12 2.46
C SER A 153 -12.81 13.17 3.09
N GLU A 154 -13.14 13.68 4.28
CA GLU A 154 -12.28 14.58 5.06
C GLU A 154 -10.96 13.91 5.47
N TYR A 155 -11.03 12.69 6.01
CA TYR A 155 -9.85 11.92 6.38
C TYR A 155 -8.95 11.66 5.17
N LEU A 156 -9.50 11.21 4.05
CA LEU A 156 -8.76 10.98 2.81
C LEU A 156 -8.20 12.28 2.23
N GLY A 157 -8.94 13.39 2.33
CA GLY A 157 -8.47 14.73 1.98
C GLY A 157 -7.25 15.15 2.79
N SER A 158 -7.19 14.81 4.08
CA SER A 158 -6.02 15.09 4.95
C SER A 158 -4.77 14.32 4.52
N LEU A 159 -4.91 13.23 3.75
CA LEU A 159 -3.78 12.49 3.19
C LEU A 159 -3.20 13.17 1.94
N GLY A 160 -3.87 14.21 1.43
CA GLY A 160 -3.45 14.95 0.25
C GLY A 160 -3.53 14.17 -1.05
N ILE A 161 -4.39 13.14 -1.13
CA ILE A 161 -4.60 12.32 -2.34
C ILE A 161 -4.87 13.25 -3.53
N ARG A 162 -4.14 13.02 -4.62
CA ARG A 162 -4.22 13.85 -5.84
C ARG A 162 -4.93 13.16 -6.99
N LEU A 163 -4.83 11.83 -7.04
CA LEU A 163 -5.31 11.02 -8.15
C LEU A 163 -6.04 9.77 -7.65
N VAL A 164 -7.22 9.52 -8.21
CA VAL A 164 -7.98 8.27 -8.04
C VAL A 164 -8.08 7.59 -9.40
N CYS A 165 -7.39 6.47 -9.55
CA CYS A 165 -7.44 5.59 -10.71
C CYS A 165 -8.60 4.60 -10.55
N ASP A 166 -9.71 4.85 -11.22
CA ASP A 166 -10.87 3.96 -11.23
C ASP A 166 -10.72 2.96 -12.39
N VAL A 167 -10.44 1.70 -12.04
CA VAL A 167 -10.25 0.63 -13.04
C VAL A 167 -11.52 -0.16 -13.33
N ARG A 168 -12.68 0.27 -12.80
CA ARG A 168 -13.97 -0.37 -13.08
C ARG A 168 -14.44 -0.09 -14.50
N SER A 169 -15.26 -1.00 -15.03
CA SER A 169 -15.96 -0.80 -16.31
C SER A 169 -16.93 0.39 -16.24
N ASP A 170 -17.26 0.97 -17.40
CA ASP A 170 -18.24 2.07 -17.50
C ASP A 170 -19.60 1.68 -16.89
N GLY A 171 -20.02 0.43 -17.08
CA GLY A 171 -21.29 -0.08 -16.54
C GLY A 171 -21.29 -0.22 -15.01
N GLU A 172 -20.15 -0.59 -14.41
CA GLU A 172 -19.99 -0.58 -12.94
C GLU A 172 -20.05 0.85 -12.39
N ARG A 173 -19.37 1.80 -13.03
CA ARG A 173 -19.33 3.21 -12.62
C ARG A 173 -20.68 3.90 -12.76
N ALA A 174 -21.39 3.64 -13.84
CA ALA A 174 -22.74 4.19 -14.05
C ALA A 174 -23.75 3.66 -13.02
N ARG A 175 -23.64 2.37 -12.63
CA ARG A 175 -24.54 1.76 -11.64
C ARG A 175 -24.23 2.19 -10.21
N ALA A 176 -22.95 2.42 -9.93
CA ALA A 176 -22.46 2.73 -8.59
C ALA A 176 -21.33 3.77 -8.70
N PRO A 177 -21.68 5.06 -8.89
CA PRO A 177 -20.69 6.12 -8.99
C PRO A 177 -19.95 6.29 -7.66
N ASP A 178 -18.66 6.63 -7.71
CA ASP A 178 -17.92 6.95 -6.48
C ASP A 178 -18.47 8.22 -5.85
N HIS A 179 -18.45 8.25 -4.52
CA HIS A 179 -18.82 9.42 -3.76
C HIS A 179 -17.56 10.03 -3.14
N TRP A 180 -17.32 11.31 -3.37
CA TRP A 180 -16.26 12.05 -2.69
C TRP A 180 -16.76 13.47 -2.46
N THR A 181 -16.78 13.91 -1.20
CA THR A 181 -17.27 15.25 -0.84
C THR A 181 -16.12 16.20 -0.52
N GLY A 182 -16.36 17.52 -0.67
CA GLY A 182 -15.35 18.54 -0.45
C GLY A 182 -14.38 18.68 -1.63
N ASN A 183 -13.09 18.83 -1.33
CA ASN A 183 -12.04 18.95 -2.36
C ASN A 183 -11.66 17.56 -2.88
N ALA A 184 -12.37 17.12 -3.92
CA ALA A 184 -12.10 15.85 -4.56
C ALA A 184 -10.77 15.86 -5.35
N PRO A 185 -10.03 14.75 -5.35
CA PRO A 185 -8.88 14.55 -6.23
C PRO A 185 -9.32 14.46 -7.70
N GLU A 186 -8.35 14.40 -8.61
CA GLU A 186 -8.63 14.03 -9.99
C GLU A 186 -9.08 12.55 -10.07
N PHE A 187 -10.20 12.29 -10.73
CA PHE A 187 -10.65 10.94 -11.06
C PHE A 187 -10.20 10.57 -12.48
N PHE A 188 -9.32 9.58 -12.57
CA PHE A 188 -8.77 9.07 -13.81
C PHE A 188 -9.35 7.69 -14.12
N ALA A 189 -10.23 7.65 -15.12
CA ALA A 189 -10.86 6.42 -15.58
C ALA A 189 -9.91 5.59 -16.45
N VAL A 190 -9.65 4.36 -16.04
CA VAL A 190 -8.76 3.44 -16.76
C VAL A 190 -9.32 2.01 -16.62
N PRO A 191 -10.44 1.68 -17.30
CA PRO A 191 -11.09 0.39 -17.16
C PRO A 191 -10.17 -0.79 -17.45
N ILE A 192 -10.11 -1.74 -16.52
CA ILE A 192 -9.35 -3.00 -16.61
C ILE A 192 -10.33 -4.16 -16.41
N GLY A 193 -10.39 -5.05 -17.39
CA GLY A 193 -11.30 -6.19 -17.40
C GLY A 193 -12.42 -6.07 -18.44
N SER A 194 -13.36 -7.00 -18.38
CA SER A 194 -14.39 -7.17 -19.39
C SER A 194 -15.34 -5.97 -19.41
N ASN A 195 -15.45 -5.28 -20.56
CA ASN A 195 -16.45 -4.26 -20.90
C ASN A 195 -17.89 -4.81 -20.96
N LEU A 196 -18.22 -5.79 -20.12
CA LEU A 196 -19.58 -6.30 -20.00
C LEU A 196 -20.41 -5.21 -19.30
N PHE A 197 -21.46 -4.74 -19.97
CA PHE A 197 -22.42 -3.78 -19.43
C PHE A 197 -23.11 -4.26 -18.13
N THR A 198 -22.99 -5.54 -17.81
CA THR A 198 -23.47 -6.18 -16.58
C THR A 198 -22.33 -6.39 -15.60
N ALA A 199 -22.45 -5.81 -14.39
CA ALA A 199 -21.51 -6.11 -13.29
C ALA A 199 -21.45 -7.62 -13.03
N PRO A 200 -20.28 -8.14 -12.59
CA PRO A 200 -20.20 -9.49 -12.10
C PRO A 200 -21.19 -9.65 -10.93
N THR A 201 -22.07 -10.63 -11.08
CA THR A 201 -23.04 -11.01 -10.05
C THR A 201 -22.33 -11.56 -8.81
N ALA A 202 -23.03 -11.65 -7.68
CA ALA A 202 -22.52 -12.36 -6.51
C ALA A 202 -22.08 -13.79 -6.84
N ASP A 203 -22.72 -14.43 -7.83
CA ASP A 203 -22.36 -15.77 -8.28
C ASP A 203 -21.14 -15.77 -9.21
N ASP A 204 -20.91 -14.72 -10.00
CA ASP A 204 -19.63 -14.53 -10.70
C ASP A 204 -18.47 -14.37 -9.72
N LEU A 205 -18.68 -13.61 -8.65
CA LEU A 205 -17.69 -13.42 -7.59
C LEU A 205 -17.44 -14.72 -6.82
N LYS A 206 -18.50 -15.46 -6.45
CA LYS A 206 -18.37 -16.80 -5.84
C LYS A 206 -17.65 -17.78 -6.74
N ARG A 207 -17.92 -17.79 -8.06
CA ARG A 207 -17.20 -18.63 -9.03
C ARG A 207 -15.72 -18.26 -9.09
N ARG A 208 -15.40 -16.96 -9.12
CA ARG A 208 -14.01 -16.49 -9.05
C ARG A 208 -13.32 -16.92 -7.76
N VAL A 209 -13.96 -16.74 -6.60
CA VAL A 209 -13.43 -17.16 -5.29
C VAL A 209 -13.28 -18.68 -5.18
N ALA A 210 -14.24 -19.46 -5.66
CA ALA A 210 -14.16 -20.92 -5.68
C ALA A 210 -13.05 -21.43 -6.62
N THR A 211 -12.80 -20.72 -7.73
CA THR A 211 -11.69 -20.99 -8.65
C THR A 211 -10.34 -20.65 -8.01
N ILE A 212 -10.25 -19.54 -7.27
CA ILE A 212 -9.05 -19.18 -6.50
C ILE A 212 -8.72 -20.24 -5.45
N ASN A 213 -9.74 -20.75 -4.76
CA ASN A 213 -9.57 -21.74 -3.71
C ASN A 213 -9.30 -23.17 -4.22
N SER A 214 -9.53 -23.47 -5.50
CA SER A 214 -9.31 -24.82 -6.07
C SER A 214 -7.86 -25.08 -6.50
N GLY A 215 -6.93 -24.14 -6.24
CA GLY A 215 -5.49 -24.36 -6.26
C GLY A 215 -4.87 -24.73 -7.61
N THR A 216 -5.63 -24.66 -8.71
CA THR A 216 -5.20 -25.11 -10.04
C THR A 216 -5.17 -23.94 -11.03
N LYS A 217 -3.95 -23.50 -11.39
CA LYS A 217 -3.61 -22.59 -12.52
C LYS A 217 -3.85 -21.07 -12.36
N ASP A 218 -3.94 -20.54 -11.15
CA ASP A 218 -4.25 -19.11 -10.96
C ASP A 218 -3.08 -18.13 -11.15
N SER A 219 -1.83 -18.57 -10.97
CA SER A 219 -0.68 -17.70 -11.27
C SER A 219 -0.62 -17.35 -12.77
N VAL A 220 -0.85 -18.32 -13.66
CA VAL A 220 -0.86 -18.11 -15.11
C VAL A 220 -1.99 -17.17 -15.54
N ARG A 221 -3.19 -17.29 -14.97
CA ARG A 221 -4.32 -16.38 -15.26
C ARG A 221 -4.10 -14.95 -14.76
N ALA A 222 -3.46 -14.76 -13.61
CA ALA A 222 -3.11 -13.43 -13.12
C ALA A 222 -2.06 -12.75 -14.04
N TYR A 223 -1.11 -13.52 -14.57
CA TYR A 223 -0.15 -13.03 -15.57
C TYR A 223 -0.83 -12.68 -16.88
N ASP A 224 -1.70 -13.54 -17.40
CA ASP A 224 -2.42 -13.28 -18.64
C ASP A 224 -3.27 -12.00 -18.54
N TYR A 225 -3.93 -11.78 -17.39
CA TYR A 225 -4.68 -10.57 -17.12
C TYR A 225 -3.80 -9.31 -17.07
N ALA A 226 -2.67 -9.36 -16.34
CA ALA A 226 -1.75 -8.24 -16.27
C ALA A 226 -1.12 -7.91 -17.63
N ILE A 227 -0.83 -8.94 -18.45
CA ILE A 227 -0.32 -8.79 -19.82
C ILE A 227 -1.39 -8.21 -20.74
N GLU A 228 -2.61 -8.73 -20.70
CA GLU A 228 -3.75 -8.26 -21.51
C GLU A 228 -4.02 -6.77 -21.29
N TYR A 229 -4.00 -6.33 -20.03
CA TYR A 229 -4.27 -4.94 -19.65
C TYR A 229 -3.00 -4.13 -19.37
N ALA A 230 -1.83 -4.57 -19.86
CA ALA A 230 -0.55 -3.89 -19.64
C ALA A 230 -0.59 -2.43 -20.10
N GLY A 231 -1.32 -2.11 -21.17
CA GLY A 231 -1.48 -0.74 -21.66
C GLY A 231 -2.21 0.18 -20.66
N GLN A 232 -3.18 -0.35 -19.93
CA GLN A 232 -3.96 0.34 -18.91
C GLN A 232 -3.12 0.56 -17.66
N TYR A 233 -2.42 -0.47 -17.19
CA TYR A 233 -1.44 -0.33 -16.11
C TYR A 233 -0.35 0.68 -16.47
N ALA A 234 0.14 0.68 -17.71
CA ALA A 234 1.11 1.65 -18.18
C ALA A 234 0.59 3.10 -18.12
N LYS A 235 -0.71 3.34 -18.36
CA LYS A 235 -1.31 4.68 -18.18
C LYS A 235 -1.23 5.13 -16.72
N ILE A 236 -1.60 4.25 -15.78
CA ILE A 236 -1.51 4.54 -14.33
C ILE A 236 -0.07 4.81 -13.92
N LEU A 237 0.86 3.94 -14.30
CA LEU A 237 2.28 4.08 -13.95
C LEU A 237 2.90 5.36 -14.53
N LYS A 238 2.46 5.81 -15.72
CA LYS A 238 2.89 7.10 -16.27
C LYS A 238 2.44 8.29 -15.42
N ARG A 239 1.22 8.29 -14.88
CA ARG A 239 0.74 9.33 -13.95
C ARG A 239 1.58 9.34 -12.66
N ILE A 240 1.83 8.16 -12.11
CA ILE A 240 2.69 8.00 -10.92
C ILE A 240 4.10 8.54 -11.18
N ALA A 241 4.70 8.16 -12.32
CA ALA A 241 6.04 8.62 -12.70
C ALA A 241 6.11 10.13 -12.97
N ALA A 242 5.00 10.76 -13.38
CA ALA A 242 4.88 12.20 -13.55
C ALA A 242 4.73 12.96 -12.22
N GLY A 243 4.56 12.25 -11.08
CA GLY A 243 4.45 12.86 -9.76
C GLY A 243 3.02 13.08 -9.27
N ASP A 244 2.03 12.44 -9.89
CA ASP A 244 0.61 12.49 -9.47
C ASP A 244 0.35 11.59 -8.25
N LEU A 245 1.11 11.85 -7.19
CA LEU A 245 1.07 11.17 -5.91
C LEU A 245 0.63 12.14 -4.81
N PRO A 246 -0.09 11.68 -3.77
CA PRO A 246 -0.50 10.30 -3.53
C PRO A 246 -1.65 9.83 -4.42
N VAL A 247 -1.61 8.55 -4.81
CA VAL A 247 -2.57 7.91 -5.72
C VAL A 247 -3.38 6.83 -5.02
N VAL A 248 -4.65 6.67 -5.42
CA VAL A 248 -5.50 5.53 -5.06
C VAL A 248 -5.83 4.77 -6.34
N GLU A 249 -5.55 3.47 -6.39
CA GLU A 249 -6.16 2.58 -7.38
C GLU A 249 -7.32 1.84 -6.74
N HIS A 250 -8.45 1.73 -7.45
CA HIS A 250 -9.55 0.93 -6.94
C HIS A 250 -10.36 0.27 -8.04
N CYS A 251 -10.93 -0.86 -7.69
CA CYS A 251 -11.94 -1.56 -8.48
C CYS A 251 -13.15 -1.89 -7.60
N THR A 252 -14.02 -2.80 -8.03
CA THR A 252 -15.19 -3.19 -7.22
C THR A 252 -14.81 -3.92 -5.93
N ALA A 253 -13.80 -4.80 -5.95
CA ALA A 253 -13.38 -5.62 -4.81
C ALA A 253 -12.07 -5.16 -4.13
N GLY A 254 -11.22 -4.45 -4.88
CA GLY A 254 -9.96 -3.84 -4.44
C GLY A 254 -8.73 -4.73 -4.35
#